data_AF-A0A146M8A2-F1
#
_entry.id   AF-A0A146M8A2-F1
#
_cell.length_a   1.000
_cell.length_b   1.000
_cell.length_c   1.000
_cell.angle_alpha   90.00
_cell.angle_beta   90.00
_cell.angle_gamma   90.00
#
_symmetry.space_group_name_H-M   'P 1'
#
loop_
_entity.id
_entity.type
_entity.pdbx_description
1 polymer ?
#
loop_
_entity_poly.entity_id
_entity_poly.type
_entity_poly.pdbx_seq_one_letter_code
_entity_poly.pdbx_strand_id
1 'polypeptide(L)'
;PFKNPPFSVVYNKGHGDCGGKEGEPPSKAESCTDDTRLVFKFQACPDVPGTEAAVEELECLGTWKESSNHYLVGRLHHKIATTDEERYRCFVYHRPESHFYEVAQSGEATCSGMVSPVDGSRTFKLTRETTHNRCKFPQWVTQHTHWRSLDYSHSFHFSHKNASLRITSRSVDSKTEIKLVCHQIINQKQHNVARIVVHVVSGCDNGYRCMTFYRRDNHVIQMQQSVMYNDPSEAGSCANDEMSPSNTITMITAGMPVGRCPLEGRRSTVT
;
A
#
# COMPACT_ATOMS: atom_id res chain seq x y z
N PRO A 1 -3.96 -6.39 -13.11
CA PRO A 1 -5.13 -7.24 -13.46
C PRO A 1 -6.27 -7.06 -12.44
N PHE A 2 -5.98 -7.24 -11.16
CA PHE A 2 -6.94 -7.07 -10.06
C PHE A 2 -7.07 -5.61 -9.67
N LYS A 3 -8.28 -5.06 -9.74
CA LYS A 3 -8.52 -3.62 -9.49
C LYS A 3 -8.98 -3.39 -8.06
N ASN A 4 -8.39 -2.37 -7.43
CA ASN A 4 -8.74 -1.87 -6.10
C ASN A 4 -8.56 -2.87 -4.93
N PRO A 5 -7.36 -3.47 -4.75
CA PRO A 5 -6.99 -4.11 -3.47
C PRO A 5 -7.09 -3.10 -2.29
N PRO A 6 -7.17 -3.57 -1.04
CA PRO A 6 -6.90 -4.94 -0.57
C PRO A 6 -8.06 -5.93 -0.75
N PHE A 7 -7.71 -7.21 -0.78
CA PHE A 7 -8.64 -8.33 -0.83
C PHE A 7 -8.45 -9.28 0.35
N SER A 8 -9.56 -9.76 0.92
CA SER A 8 -9.60 -10.98 1.69
C SER A 8 -9.54 -12.17 0.73
N VAL A 9 -8.74 -13.17 1.08
CA VAL A 9 -8.40 -14.30 0.22
C VAL A 9 -8.79 -15.59 0.93
N VAL A 10 -9.70 -16.33 0.30
CA VAL A 10 -9.94 -17.74 0.60
C VAL A 10 -9.26 -18.55 -0.49
N TYR A 11 -8.46 -19.55 -0.11
CA TYR A 11 -7.73 -20.36 -1.09
C TYR A 11 -7.91 -21.85 -0.84
N ASN A 12 -7.75 -22.64 -1.90
CA ASN A 12 -7.91 -24.08 -1.87
C ASN A 12 -6.81 -24.75 -2.71
N LYS A 13 -6.19 -25.79 -2.15
CA LYS A 13 -5.13 -26.61 -2.79
C LYS A 13 -5.60 -28.06 -3.07
N GLY A 14 -6.92 -28.28 -3.19
CA GLY A 14 -7.53 -29.60 -3.42
C GLY A 14 -8.04 -30.31 -2.16
N HIS A 15 -7.78 -29.77 -0.97
CA HIS A 15 -8.18 -30.38 0.32
C HIS A 15 -9.25 -29.58 1.08
N GLY A 16 -9.79 -28.52 0.49
CA GLY A 16 -10.81 -27.66 1.09
C GLY A 16 -10.40 -26.18 1.11
N ASP A 17 -11.38 -25.32 1.37
CA ASP A 17 -11.21 -23.88 1.43
C ASP A 17 -10.60 -23.47 2.79
N CYS A 18 -9.52 -22.68 2.76
CA CYS A 18 -8.85 -22.10 3.93
C CYS A 18 -9.11 -20.60 4.04
N GLY A 19 -9.53 -20.13 5.22
CA GLY A 19 -9.86 -18.73 5.52
C GLY A 19 -11.33 -18.38 5.26
N GLY A 20 -12.15 -19.38 4.94
CA GLY A 20 -13.58 -19.22 4.64
C GLY A 20 -14.52 -19.59 5.79
N LYS A 21 -14.01 -20.17 6.88
CA LYS A 21 -14.79 -20.58 8.05
C LYS A 21 -14.72 -19.53 9.17
N GLU A 22 -15.76 -19.47 9.99
CA GLU A 22 -15.77 -18.65 11.20
C GLU A 22 -14.64 -19.08 12.15
N GLY A 23 -13.80 -18.13 12.57
CA GLY A 23 -12.66 -18.37 13.45
C GLY A 23 -11.31 -18.58 12.73
N GLU A 24 -11.30 -18.79 11.41
CA GLU A 24 -10.06 -18.83 10.63
C GLU A 24 -9.68 -17.40 10.18
N PRO A 25 -8.44 -16.92 10.44
CA PRO A 25 -8.02 -15.63 9.92
C PRO A 25 -7.91 -15.70 8.39
N PRO A 26 -8.59 -14.79 7.64
CA PRO A 26 -8.49 -14.81 6.19
C PRO A 26 -7.07 -14.45 5.75
N SER A 27 -6.64 -15.06 4.64
CA SER A 27 -5.44 -14.61 3.94
C SER A 27 -5.70 -13.25 3.28
N LYS A 28 -4.65 -12.50 2.92
CA LYS A 28 -4.79 -11.16 2.34
C LYS A 28 -4.04 -11.02 1.03
N ALA A 29 -4.55 -10.18 0.14
CA ALA A 29 -3.84 -9.74 -1.06
C ALA A 29 -3.85 -8.22 -1.19
N GLU A 30 -2.68 -7.62 -1.32
CA GLU A 30 -2.47 -6.17 -1.24
C GLU A 30 -1.66 -5.66 -2.43
N SER A 31 -1.92 -4.43 -2.89
CA SER A 31 -1.12 -3.83 -3.96
C SER A 31 0.28 -3.52 -3.46
N CYS A 32 1.28 -3.76 -4.30
CA CYS A 32 2.58 -3.14 -4.14
C CYS A 32 2.55 -1.67 -4.63
N THR A 33 3.65 -0.95 -4.49
CA THR A 33 3.81 0.41 -5.03
C THR A 33 3.70 0.45 -6.54
N ASP A 34 4.09 -0.62 -7.23
CA ASP A 34 3.81 -0.84 -8.65
C ASP A 34 2.44 -1.50 -8.80
N ASP A 35 1.56 -0.91 -9.61
CA ASP A 35 0.19 -1.40 -9.83
C ASP A 35 0.16 -2.70 -10.66
N THR A 36 1.29 -3.14 -11.22
CA THR A 36 1.46 -4.45 -11.87
C THR A 36 1.74 -5.58 -10.88
N ARG A 37 2.02 -5.27 -9.61
CA ARG A 37 2.40 -6.25 -8.59
C ARG A 37 1.38 -6.33 -7.46
N LEU A 38 1.16 -7.55 -6.99
CA LEU A 38 0.25 -7.88 -5.89
C LEU A 38 0.97 -8.82 -4.93
N VAL A 39 0.94 -8.54 -3.63
CA VAL A 39 1.49 -9.43 -2.61
C VAL A 39 0.37 -10.22 -1.96
N PHE A 40 0.52 -11.55 -1.92
CA PHE A 40 -0.33 -12.45 -1.16
C PHE A 40 0.34 -12.78 0.17
N LYS A 41 -0.43 -12.67 1.25
CA LYS A 41 -0.06 -13.08 2.61
C LYS A 41 -0.99 -14.20 3.03
N PHE A 42 -0.55 -15.43 2.81
CA PHE A 42 -1.30 -16.63 3.14
C PHE A 42 -1.19 -16.96 4.63
N GLN A 43 -2.33 -17.38 5.19
CA GLN A 43 -2.42 -17.98 6.52
C GLN A 43 -2.54 -19.51 6.37
N ALA A 44 -2.02 -20.23 7.35
CA ALA A 44 -2.24 -21.67 7.45
C ALA A 44 -3.56 -21.94 8.21
N CYS A 45 -4.34 -22.91 7.73
CA CYS A 45 -5.55 -23.35 8.41
C CYS A 45 -5.28 -24.72 9.06
N PRO A 46 -5.37 -24.84 10.40
CA PRO A 46 -5.06 -26.08 11.11
C PRO A 46 -5.82 -27.31 10.60
N ASP A 47 -7.07 -27.12 10.15
CA ASP A 47 -7.97 -28.20 9.73
C ASP A 47 -7.88 -28.53 8.23
N VAL A 48 -7.04 -27.82 7.46
CA VAL A 48 -6.94 -28.01 6.00
C VAL A 48 -5.51 -28.41 5.64
N PRO A 49 -5.27 -29.70 5.30
CA PRO A 49 -3.95 -30.19 4.94
C PRO A 49 -3.32 -29.44 3.76
N GLY A 50 -2.00 -29.23 3.83
CA GLY A 50 -1.22 -28.56 2.77
C GLY A 50 -1.33 -27.03 2.74
N THR A 51 -2.10 -26.45 3.66
CA THR A 51 -2.11 -24.99 3.88
C THR A 51 -0.89 -24.56 4.68
N GLU A 52 -0.33 -23.41 4.33
CA GLU A 52 0.91 -22.92 4.92
C GLU A 52 0.89 -21.38 5.00
N ALA A 53 1.58 -20.84 6.01
CA ALA A 53 1.77 -19.42 6.13
C ALA A 53 2.93 -19.00 5.23
N ALA A 54 2.63 -18.22 4.19
CA ALA A 54 3.61 -17.83 3.18
C ALA A 54 3.31 -16.43 2.65
N VAL A 55 4.35 -15.74 2.20
CA VAL A 55 4.25 -14.48 1.47
C VAL A 55 4.77 -14.69 0.06
N GLU A 56 3.93 -14.40 -0.92
CA GLU A 56 4.22 -14.59 -2.35
C GLU A 56 3.90 -13.30 -3.10
N GLU A 57 4.85 -12.77 -3.88
CA GLU A 57 4.62 -11.60 -4.73
C GLU A 57 4.29 -12.02 -6.15
N LEU A 58 3.13 -11.62 -6.66
CA LEU A 58 2.71 -11.83 -8.03
C LEU A 58 3.00 -10.58 -8.86
N GLU A 59 3.85 -10.72 -9.87
CA GLU A 59 4.13 -9.72 -10.89
C GLU A 59 3.38 -10.05 -12.19
N CYS A 60 2.52 -9.15 -12.63
CA CYS A 60 1.75 -9.29 -13.86
C CYS A 60 2.61 -8.97 -15.09
N LEU A 61 2.79 -9.95 -15.98
CA LEU A 61 3.56 -9.78 -17.20
C LEU A 61 2.70 -9.54 -18.43
N GLY A 62 1.50 -10.12 -18.47
CA GLY A 62 0.59 -9.96 -19.59
C GLY A 62 -0.80 -10.48 -19.27
N THR A 63 -1.81 -9.85 -19.86
CA THR A 63 -3.21 -10.25 -19.68
C THR A 63 -3.91 -10.30 -21.02
N TRP A 64 -4.80 -11.27 -21.19
CA TRP A 64 -5.69 -11.34 -22.34
C TRP A 64 -7.08 -11.78 -21.89
N LYS A 65 -8.05 -11.66 -22.79
CA LYS A 65 -9.43 -12.06 -22.55
C LYS A 65 -9.85 -13.01 -23.65
N GLU A 66 -10.47 -14.11 -23.26
CA GLU A 66 -11.04 -15.08 -24.20
C GLU A 66 -12.45 -15.42 -23.69
N SER A 67 -13.46 -15.11 -24.50
CA SER A 67 -14.87 -15.22 -24.12
C SER A 67 -15.20 -14.43 -22.82
N SER A 68 -15.73 -15.09 -21.78
CA SER A 68 -16.07 -14.52 -20.47
C SER A 68 -14.92 -14.55 -19.45
N ASN A 69 -13.85 -15.28 -19.76
CA ASN A 69 -12.71 -15.47 -18.88
C ASN A 69 -11.58 -14.49 -19.22
N HIS A 70 -10.87 -14.08 -18.18
CA HIS A 70 -9.66 -13.29 -18.31
C HIS A 70 -8.48 -14.14 -17.88
N TYR A 71 -7.35 -13.90 -18.52
CA TYR A 71 -6.14 -14.67 -18.33
C TYR A 71 -5.00 -13.73 -18.00
N LEU A 72 -4.06 -14.24 -17.22
CA LEU A 72 -2.89 -13.52 -16.75
C LEU A 72 -1.71 -14.48 -16.73
N VAL A 73 -0.57 -14.07 -17.31
CA VAL A 73 0.72 -14.69 -17.02
C VAL A 73 1.39 -13.85 -15.94
N GLY A 74 1.72 -14.53 -14.86
CA GLY A 74 2.36 -13.96 -13.68
C GLY A 74 3.71 -14.59 -13.41
N ARG A 75 4.60 -13.78 -12.85
CA ARG A 75 5.83 -14.25 -12.20
C ARG A 75 5.65 -14.16 -10.70
N LEU A 76 5.78 -15.28 -10.01
CA LEU A 76 5.76 -15.38 -8.56
C LEU A 76 7.18 -15.22 -8.02
N HIS A 77 7.34 -14.31 -7.06
CA HIS A 77 8.55 -14.19 -6.25
C HIS A 77 8.25 -14.78 -4.87
N HIS A 78 8.91 -15.89 -4.56
CA HIS A 78 8.90 -16.51 -3.24
C HIS A 78 10.27 -17.10 -2.92
N LYS A 79 10.63 -17.19 -1.64
CA LYS A 79 11.99 -17.58 -1.18
C LYS A 79 12.44 -18.97 -1.62
N ILE A 80 11.51 -19.82 -2.06
CA ILE A 80 11.73 -21.22 -2.39
C ILE A 80 11.96 -21.42 -3.90
N ALA A 81 11.53 -20.50 -4.77
CA ALA A 81 11.69 -20.64 -6.21
C ALA A 81 13.13 -20.39 -6.66
N THR A 82 13.80 -21.47 -7.05
CA THR A 82 15.19 -21.46 -7.52
C THR A 82 15.29 -21.43 -9.04
N THR A 83 14.27 -21.95 -9.73
CA THR A 83 14.23 -22.02 -11.20
C THR A 83 13.13 -21.13 -11.78
N ASP A 84 13.26 -20.79 -13.07
CA ASP A 84 12.21 -20.03 -13.76
C ASP A 84 10.91 -20.83 -13.89
N GLU A 85 10.99 -22.15 -14.07
CA GLU A 85 9.82 -23.02 -14.13
C GLU A 85 8.95 -22.98 -12.86
N GLU A 86 9.57 -22.74 -11.70
CA GLU A 86 8.84 -22.55 -10.44
C GLU A 86 8.19 -21.16 -10.32
N ARG A 87 8.73 -20.16 -11.03
CA ARG A 87 8.31 -18.75 -10.91
C ARG A 87 7.16 -18.39 -11.84
N TYR A 88 7.10 -18.97 -13.03
CA TYR A 88 6.06 -18.61 -13.99
C TYR A 88 4.78 -19.40 -13.76
N ARG A 89 3.65 -18.71 -13.65
CA ARG A 89 2.33 -19.31 -13.50
C ARG A 89 1.32 -18.58 -14.36
N CYS A 90 0.36 -19.34 -14.88
CA CYS A 90 -0.78 -18.79 -15.57
C CYS A 90 -1.96 -18.72 -14.60
N PHE A 91 -2.80 -17.73 -14.78
CA PHE A 91 -3.99 -17.50 -13.97
C PHE A 91 -5.20 -17.30 -14.88
N VAL A 92 -6.30 -17.97 -14.57
CA VAL A 92 -7.62 -17.71 -15.18
C VAL A 92 -8.47 -17.07 -14.12
N TYR A 93 -9.13 -15.97 -14.45
CA TYR A 93 -10.02 -15.31 -13.52
C TYR A 93 -11.32 -14.86 -14.17
N HIS A 94 -12.38 -14.97 -13.37
CA HIS A 94 -13.68 -14.43 -13.69
C HIS A 94 -14.08 -13.43 -12.60
N ARG A 95 -14.85 -12.42 -13.01
CA ARG A 95 -15.34 -11.37 -12.11
C ARG A 95 -16.86 -11.32 -12.21
N PRO A 96 -17.56 -12.19 -11.47
CA PRO A 96 -19.02 -12.26 -11.52
C PRO A 96 -19.65 -11.01 -10.89
N GLU A 97 -19.01 -10.46 -9.85
CA GLU A 97 -19.44 -9.24 -9.17
C GLU A 97 -18.32 -8.20 -9.11
N SER A 98 -18.68 -6.92 -8.92
CA SER A 98 -17.68 -5.85 -8.92
C SER A 98 -16.66 -5.92 -7.77
N HIS A 99 -16.92 -6.70 -6.73
CA HIS A 99 -16.10 -6.83 -5.51
C HIS A 99 -15.56 -8.23 -5.29
N PHE A 100 -15.84 -9.17 -6.20
CA PHE A 100 -15.51 -10.57 -6.05
C PHE A 100 -14.80 -11.09 -7.30
N TYR A 101 -13.70 -11.81 -7.10
CA TYR A 101 -12.99 -12.49 -8.16
C TYR A 101 -12.83 -13.97 -7.81
N GLU A 102 -13.07 -14.81 -8.80
CA GLU A 102 -12.68 -16.23 -8.77
C GLU A 102 -11.44 -16.38 -9.64
N VAL A 103 -10.42 -17.03 -9.10
CA VAL A 103 -9.12 -17.14 -9.75
C VAL A 103 -8.64 -18.59 -9.62
N ALA A 104 -8.20 -19.17 -10.72
CA ALA A 104 -7.41 -20.41 -10.75
C ALA A 104 -5.97 -20.09 -11.12
N GLN A 105 -5.03 -20.83 -10.52
CA GLN A 105 -3.61 -20.81 -10.84
C GLN A 105 -3.16 -22.18 -11.36
N SER A 106 -2.36 -22.17 -12.43
CA SER A 106 -1.76 -23.38 -12.99
C SER A 106 -0.80 -24.06 -12.00
N GLY A 107 -0.66 -25.39 -12.09
CA GLY A 107 0.37 -26.11 -11.32
C GLY A 107 1.76 -25.95 -11.93
N GLU A 108 1.82 -25.75 -13.24
CA GLU A 108 3.03 -25.69 -14.05
C GLU A 108 3.21 -24.32 -14.70
N ALA A 109 4.36 -24.11 -15.34
CA ALA A 109 4.66 -22.90 -16.11
C ALA A 109 3.91 -22.79 -17.45
N THR A 110 3.07 -23.77 -17.80
CA THR A 110 2.27 -23.75 -19.03
C THR A 110 0.84 -23.30 -18.74
N CYS A 111 0.25 -22.56 -19.69
CA CYS A 111 -1.17 -22.17 -19.61
C CYS A 111 -2.09 -23.26 -20.21
N SER A 112 -1.53 -24.40 -20.62
CA SER A 112 -2.26 -25.46 -21.30
C SER A 112 -3.24 -26.14 -20.35
N GLY A 113 -4.50 -26.27 -20.76
CA GLY A 113 -5.52 -27.01 -20.00
C GLY A 113 -6.30 -26.21 -18.96
N MET A 114 -5.96 -24.94 -18.70
CA MET A 114 -6.79 -24.08 -17.85
C MET A 114 -7.88 -23.38 -18.68
N VAL A 115 -9.10 -23.92 -18.63
CA VAL A 115 -10.25 -23.37 -19.39
C VAL A 115 -11.21 -22.57 -18.51
N SER A 116 -11.21 -22.82 -17.20
CA SER A 116 -12.08 -22.12 -16.25
C SER A 116 -11.38 -21.74 -14.94
N PRO A 117 -11.96 -20.81 -14.14
CA PRO A 117 -11.44 -20.40 -12.83
C PRO A 117 -11.49 -21.48 -11.74
N VAL A 118 -11.87 -22.72 -12.07
CA VAL A 118 -11.87 -23.86 -11.14
C VAL A 118 -10.86 -24.96 -11.51
N ASP A 119 -10.29 -24.93 -12.73
CA ASP A 119 -9.42 -25.99 -13.26
C ASP A 119 -7.95 -25.83 -12.83
N GLY A 120 -7.68 -25.05 -11.78
CA GLY A 120 -6.34 -24.76 -11.30
C GLY A 120 -5.83 -25.73 -10.24
N SER A 121 -4.50 -25.82 -10.10
CA SER A 121 -3.85 -26.50 -8.97
C SER A 121 -4.17 -25.82 -7.63
N ARG A 122 -4.36 -24.51 -7.68
CA ARG A 122 -4.77 -23.67 -6.56
C ARG A 122 -5.85 -22.74 -7.04
N THR A 123 -6.93 -22.64 -6.29
CA THR A 123 -8.02 -21.70 -6.58
C THR A 123 -8.13 -20.67 -5.46
N PHE A 124 -8.59 -19.49 -5.81
CA PHE A 124 -8.75 -18.35 -4.91
C PHE A 124 -10.11 -17.70 -5.12
N LYS A 125 -10.70 -17.29 -4.00
CA LYS A 125 -11.85 -16.40 -3.95
C LYS A 125 -11.37 -15.10 -3.31
N LEU A 126 -11.29 -14.04 -4.11
CA LEU A 126 -10.83 -12.72 -3.68
C LEU A 126 -12.04 -11.82 -3.44
N THR A 127 -12.24 -11.42 -2.18
CA THR A 127 -13.32 -10.51 -1.80
C THR A 127 -12.72 -9.18 -1.41
N ARG A 128 -13.11 -8.10 -2.11
CA ARG A 128 -12.58 -6.76 -1.83
C ARG A 128 -12.98 -6.31 -0.43
N GLU A 129 -12.00 -5.92 0.37
CA GLU A 129 -12.28 -5.32 1.66
C GLU A 129 -12.84 -3.90 1.46
N THR A 130 -13.99 -3.61 2.08
CA THR A 130 -14.67 -2.32 1.99
C THR A 130 -14.42 -1.43 3.21
N THR A 131 -13.59 -1.90 4.14
CA THR A 131 -13.41 -1.35 5.50
C THR A 131 -12.51 -0.12 5.57
N HIS A 132 -12.17 0.49 4.43
CA HIS A 132 -11.64 1.85 4.46
C HIS A 132 -12.76 2.80 4.91
N ASN A 133 -12.77 3.10 6.21
CA ASN A 133 -13.38 4.30 6.74
C ASN A 133 -13.03 5.44 5.79
N ARG A 134 -13.98 6.31 5.45
CA ARG A 134 -13.81 7.45 4.51
C ARG A 134 -12.88 8.53 5.09
N CYS A 135 -11.70 8.11 5.54
CA CYS A 135 -10.62 8.86 6.14
C CYS A 135 -10.00 9.72 5.06
N LYS A 136 -9.89 11.02 5.36
CA LYS A 136 -9.24 11.98 4.50
C LYS A 136 -8.22 12.76 5.32
N PHE A 137 -7.09 13.05 4.71
CA PHE A 137 -6.11 13.97 5.27
C PHE A 137 -6.79 15.34 5.53
N PRO A 138 -6.40 16.05 6.62
CA PRO A 138 -6.95 17.34 6.95
C PRO A 138 -6.82 18.35 5.81
N GLN A 139 -7.84 19.19 5.62
CA GLN A 139 -7.90 20.13 4.51
C GLN A 139 -6.70 21.09 4.45
N TRP A 140 -6.14 21.49 5.60
CA TRP A 140 -4.97 22.38 5.64
C TRP A 140 -3.67 21.68 5.21
N VAL A 141 -3.57 20.35 5.31
CA VAL A 141 -2.44 19.58 4.77
C VAL A 141 -2.58 19.47 3.25
N THR A 142 -3.79 19.19 2.78
CA THR A 142 -4.09 18.97 1.35
C THR A 142 -4.45 20.24 0.59
N GLN A 143 -4.42 21.41 1.24
CA GLN A 143 -4.67 22.70 0.59
C GLN A 143 -3.71 22.90 -0.58
N HIS A 144 -2.47 22.45 -0.42
CA HIS A 144 -1.51 22.28 -1.48
C HIS A 144 -1.36 20.79 -1.79
N THR A 145 -1.46 20.43 -3.07
CA THR A 145 -1.30 19.03 -3.50
C THR A 145 0.17 18.60 -3.53
N HIS A 146 1.10 19.55 -3.73
CA HIS A 146 2.52 19.28 -3.87
C HIS A 146 3.33 19.95 -2.75
N TRP A 147 4.02 19.13 -1.97
CA TRP A 147 5.00 19.57 -0.99
C TRP A 147 6.38 18.97 -1.28
N ARG A 148 7.42 19.59 -0.73
CA ARG A 148 8.81 19.13 -0.83
C ARG A 148 9.49 19.26 0.52
N SER A 149 10.42 18.35 0.82
CA SER A 149 11.31 18.53 1.97
C SER A 149 12.27 19.71 1.74
N LEU A 150 12.78 20.31 2.82
CA LEU A 150 13.70 21.46 2.75
C LEU A 150 15.01 21.16 2.00
N ASP A 151 15.48 19.92 2.08
CA ASP A 151 16.67 19.40 1.40
C ASP A 151 16.37 18.87 -0.02
N TYR A 152 15.12 19.00 -0.50
CA TYR A 152 14.64 18.52 -1.79
C TYR A 152 14.76 17.00 -2.05
N SER A 153 15.17 16.22 -1.04
CA SER A 153 15.34 14.77 -1.14
C SER A 153 14.01 14.04 -1.34
N HIS A 154 12.91 14.58 -0.82
CA HIS A 154 11.58 13.99 -0.91
C HIS A 154 10.58 14.96 -1.54
N SER A 155 9.70 14.44 -2.38
CA SER A 155 8.49 15.14 -2.82
C SER A 155 7.25 14.37 -2.41
N PHE A 156 6.25 15.12 -1.95
CA PHE A 156 5.01 14.64 -1.38
C PHE A 156 3.86 15.10 -2.25
N HIS A 157 3.05 14.17 -2.74
CA HIS A 157 1.93 14.44 -3.62
C HIS A 157 0.64 13.87 -3.04
N PHE A 158 -0.25 14.76 -2.60
CA PHE A 158 -1.57 14.38 -2.11
C PHE A 158 -2.55 14.22 -3.28
N SER A 159 -3.32 13.14 -3.25
CA SER A 159 -4.37 12.88 -4.25
C SER A 159 -5.51 13.91 -4.16
N HIS A 160 -6.20 14.13 -5.28
CA HIS A 160 -7.36 15.03 -5.36
C HIS A 160 -8.54 14.62 -4.46
N LYS A 161 -8.62 13.35 -4.05
CA LYS A 161 -9.64 12.86 -3.12
C LYS A 161 -9.23 13.01 -1.65
N ASN A 162 -8.04 13.55 -1.39
CA ASN A 162 -7.44 13.77 -0.08
C ASN A 162 -7.31 12.49 0.77
N ALA A 163 -7.33 11.31 0.14
CA ALA A 163 -7.31 10.02 0.84
C ALA A 163 -5.94 9.34 0.79
N SER A 164 -5.15 9.62 -0.24
CA SER A 164 -3.81 9.07 -0.42
C SER A 164 -2.73 10.14 -0.59
N LEU A 165 -1.52 9.77 -0.18
CA LEU A 165 -0.28 10.54 -0.29
C LEU A 165 0.78 9.65 -0.99
N ARG A 166 1.42 10.17 -2.02
CA ARG A 166 2.57 9.55 -2.68
C ARG A 166 3.84 10.30 -2.29
N ILE A 167 4.82 9.59 -1.77
CA ILE A 167 6.14 10.13 -1.46
C ILE A 167 7.12 9.55 -2.46
N THR A 168 7.91 10.41 -3.10
CA THR A 168 9.01 9.97 -3.95
C THR A 168 10.30 10.53 -3.41
N SER A 169 11.24 9.65 -3.09
CA SER A 169 12.60 10.03 -2.71
C SER A 169 13.49 10.03 -3.95
N ARG A 170 14.36 11.04 -4.07
CA ARG A 170 15.40 11.12 -5.10
C ARG A 170 16.74 10.79 -4.45
N SER A 171 17.19 9.55 -4.60
CA SER A 171 18.61 9.20 -4.42
C SER A 171 19.32 9.25 -5.78
N VAL A 172 20.65 9.40 -5.76
CA VAL A 172 21.48 9.56 -6.98
C VAL A 172 21.31 8.40 -7.97
N ASP A 173 21.06 7.17 -7.46
CA ASP A 173 21.02 5.95 -8.27
C ASP A 173 19.63 5.27 -8.35
N SER A 174 18.69 5.66 -7.48
CA SER A 174 17.36 5.03 -7.47
C SER A 174 16.26 5.98 -7.00
N LYS A 175 15.11 5.89 -7.67
CA LYS A 175 13.87 6.56 -7.30
C LYS A 175 13.03 5.59 -6.48
N THR A 176 12.92 5.83 -5.18
CA THR A 176 12.01 5.06 -4.32
C THR A 176 10.66 5.76 -4.25
N GLU A 177 9.60 4.97 -4.31
CA GLU A 177 8.22 5.44 -4.20
C GLU A 177 7.56 4.75 -3.02
N ILE A 178 6.82 5.55 -2.24
CA ILE A 178 6.02 5.08 -1.12
C ILE A 178 4.60 5.60 -1.33
N LYS A 179 3.61 4.71 -1.21
CA LYS A 179 2.18 5.04 -1.29
C LYS A 179 1.58 4.94 0.12
N LEU A 180 0.84 5.96 0.53
CA LEU A 180 0.17 6.02 1.81
C LEU A 180 -1.32 6.25 1.61
N VAL A 181 -2.16 5.58 2.39
CA VAL A 181 -3.63 5.72 2.38
C VAL A 181 -4.11 5.96 3.80
N CYS A 182 -4.98 6.95 3.99
CA CYS A 182 -5.58 7.29 5.28
C CYS A 182 -6.41 6.09 5.79
N HIS A 183 -6.08 5.58 6.98
CA HIS A 183 -6.82 4.50 7.62
C HIS A 183 -7.76 5.05 8.70
N GLN A 184 -7.23 5.84 9.65
CA GLN A 184 -8.00 6.43 10.74
C GLN A 184 -7.41 7.77 11.20
N ILE A 185 -8.26 8.72 11.58
CA ILE A 185 -7.85 9.97 12.24
C ILE A 185 -8.03 9.79 13.74
N ILE A 186 -6.94 9.90 14.52
CA ILE A 186 -6.98 9.73 15.98
C ILE A 186 -7.30 11.04 16.67
N ASN A 187 -6.67 12.13 16.23
CA ASN A 187 -6.88 13.44 16.84
C ASN A 187 -6.75 14.55 15.80
N GLN A 188 -7.79 15.38 15.74
CA GLN A 188 -7.84 16.62 14.95
C GLN A 188 -8.38 17.79 15.80
N LYS A 189 -8.43 17.64 17.14
CA LYS A 189 -9.05 18.61 18.05
C LYS A 189 -8.30 19.96 18.09
N GLN A 190 -7.06 19.99 17.65
CA GLN A 190 -6.28 21.23 17.48
C GLN A 190 -6.17 21.55 16.00
N HIS A 191 -6.55 22.77 15.59
CA HIS A 191 -6.43 23.22 14.19
C HIS A 191 -5.01 23.17 13.63
N ASN A 192 -4.00 23.06 14.50
CA ASN A 192 -2.59 23.08 14.15
C ASN A 192 -1.89 21.72 14.26
N VAL A 193 -2.57 20.67 14.77
CA VAL A 193 -1.97 19.33 14.90
C VAL A 193 -2.98 18.27 14.50
N ALA A 194 -2.56 17.34 13.63
CA ALA A 194 -3.36 16.18 13.25
C ALA A 194 -2.57 14.89 13.42
N ARG A 195 -3.15 13.92 14.12
CA ARG A 195 -2.61 12.57 14.28
C ARG A 195 -3.45 11.58 13.50
N ILE A 196 -2.82 10.80 12.64
CA ILE A 196 -3.47 9.95 11.64
C ILE A 196 -2.71 8.62 11.55
N VAL A 197 -3.46 7.52 11.54
CA VAL A 197 -2.94 6.22 11.14
C VAL A 197 -3.08 6.09 9.64
N VAL A 198 -1.98 5.74 8.98
CA VAL A 198 -1.91 5.53 7.55
C VAL A 198 -1.50 4.09 7.27
N HIS A 199 -2.12 3.49 6.26
CA HIS A 199 -1.60 2.30 5.63
C HIS A 199 -0.49 2.71 4.65
N VAL A 200 0.69 2.11 4.75
CA VAL A 200 1.89 2.47 4.01
C VAL A 200 2.32 1.27 3.18
N VAL A 201 2.68 1.52 1.93
CA VAL A 201 3.21 0.54 0.98
C VAL A 201 4.52 1.09 0.40
N SER A 202 5.59 0.33 0.51
CA SER A 202 6.93 0.64 -0.02
C SER A 202 7.49 -0.60 -0.72
N GLY A 203 7.57 -0.58 -2.05
CA GLY A 203 7.78 -1.83 -2.80
C GLY A 203 6.58 -2.76 -2.59
N CYS A 204 6.82 -3.99 -2.14
CA CYS A 204 5.76 -4.93 -1.73
C CYS A 204 5.65 -5.09 -0.21
N ASP A 205 6.49 -4.39 0.56
CA ASP A 205 6.35 -4.29 2.01
C ASP A 205 5.25 -3.29 2.33
N ASN A 206 4.37 -3.68 3.25
CA ASN A 206 3.29 -2.82 3.68
C ASN A 206 3.02 -2.99 5.19
N GLY A 207 2.28 -2.05 5.73
CA GLY A 207 1.87 -2.04 7.13
C GLY A 207 1.24 -0.71 7.50
N TYR A 208 1.21 -0.41 8.78
CA TYR A 208 0.60 0.80 9.32
C TYR A 208 1.65 1.67 9.98
N ARG A 209 1.50 2.98 9.84
CA ARG A 209 2.30 3.97 10.58
C ARG A 209 1.40 5.00 11.22
N CYS A 210 1.82 5.48 12.38
CA CYS A 210 1.28 6.72 12.93
C CYS A 210 2.02 7.90 12.30
N MET A 211 1.27 8.89 11.81
CA MET A 211 1.80 10.16 11.35
C MET A 211 1.20 11.31 12.15
N THR A 212 2.06 12.24 12.57
CA THR A 212 1.65 13.50 13.19
C THR A 212 2.05 14.67 12.30
N PHE A 213 1.06 15.46 11.89
CA PHE A 213 1.26 16.69 11.13
C PHE A 213 1.11 17.90 12.05
N TYR A 214 2.05 18.84 11.97
CA TYR A 214 2.01 20.13 12.65
C TYR A 214 1.94 21.25 11.61
N ARG A 215 0.92 22.09 11.71
CA ARG A 215 0.80 23.32 10.91
C ARG A 215 1.70 24.40 11.52
N ARG A 216 2.74 24.83 10.79
CA ARG A 216 3.64 25.91 11.22
C ARG A 216 3.28 27.23 10.56
N ASP A 217 2.98 27.17 9.29
CA ASP A 217 2.47 28.27 8.46
C ASP A 217 1.51 27.71 7.40
N ASN A 218 0.90 28.56 6.57
CA ASN A 218 0.15 28.12 5.40
C ASN A 218 1.02 27.36 4.39
N HIS A 219 2.30 27.74 4.25
CA HIS A 219 3.23 27.12 3.30
C HIS A 219 4.28 26.23 3.95
N VAL A 220 4.19 25.98 5.26
CA VAL A 220 5.16 25.17 6.01
C VAL A 220 4.43 24.25 6.98
N ILE A 221 4.67 22.95 6.82
CA ILE A 221 4.15 21.91 7.72
C ILE A 221 5.28 20.98 8.16
N GLN A 222 5.18 20.44 9.36
CA GLN A 222 6.10 19.42 9.85
C GLN A 222 5.36 18.09 9.97
N MET A 223 6.04 17.02 9.59
CA MET A 223 5.52 15.66 9.66
C MET A 223 6.48 14.80 10.46
N GLN A 224 5.91 14.06 11.40
CA GLN A 224 6.60 13.01 12.16
C GLN A 224 5.95 11.67 11.85
N GLN A 225 6.74 10.61 11.82
CA GLN A 225 6.29 9.25 11.53
C GLN A 225 6.89 8.27 12.54
N SER A 226 6.09 7.29 12.94
CA SER A 226 6.53 6.15 13.74
C SER A 226 7.27 5.10 12.89
N VAL A 227 7.74 4.05 13.55
CA VAL A 227 8.07 2.78 12.90
C VAL A 227 6.83 2.16 12.25
N MET A 228 7.04 1.12 11.43
CA MET A 228 5.96 0.38 10.78
C MET A 228 5.45 -0.74 11.68
N TYR A 229 4.14 -0.85 11.82
CA TYR A 229 3.44 -1.92 12.52
C TYR A 229 2.69 -2.81 11.53
N ASN A 230 2.44 -4.06 11.90
CA ASN A 230 1.66 -4.98 11.09
C ASN A 230 0.15 -4.82 11.32
N ASP A 231 -0.24 -4.39 12.52
CA ASP A 231 -1.65 -4.24 12.92
C ASP A 231 -2.03 -2.75 13.11
N PRO A 232 -3.21 -2.32 12.62
CA PRO A 232 -3.66 -0.94 12.77
C PRO A 232 -3.97 -0.55 14.23
N SER A 233 -4.31 -1.49 15.11
CA SER A 233 -4.62 -1.21 16.52
C SER A 233 -3.37 -0.81 17.31
N GLU A 234 -2.22 -1.44 17.01
CA GLU A 234 -0.91 -1.06 17.57
C GLU A 234 -0.54 0.37 17.14
N ALA A 235 -0.67 0.67 15.85
CA ALA A 235 -0.47 2.00 15.30
C ALA A 235 -1.49 3.03 15.83
N GLY A 236 -2.69 2.57 16.18
CA GLY A 236 -3.81 3.38 16.71
C GLY A 236 -3.51 4.06 18.04
N SER A 237 -2.58 3.51 18.82
CA SER A 237 -2.13 4.11 20.08
C SER A 237 -1.30 5.37 19.85
N CYS A 238 -0.61 5.50 18.70
CA CYS A 238 0.27 6.61 18.37
C CYS A 238 1.13 7.07 19.56
N ALA A 239 1.68 6.11 20.33
CA ALA A 239 2.44 6.42 21.54
C ALA A 239 3.60 7.37 21.21
N ASN A 240 3.71 8.47 21.97
CA ASN A 240 4.70 9.52 21.67
C ASN A 240 6.15 9.03 21.84
N ASP A 241 6.39 7.98 22.62
CA ASP A 241 7.74 7.49 22.96
C ASP A 241 8.46 6.83 21.77
N GLU A 242 7.74 6.41 20.73
CA GLU A 242 8.33 5.84 19.51
C GLU A 242 8.49 6.86 18.37
N MET A 243 8.04 8.10 18.59
CA MET A 243 8.11 9.17 17.60
C MET A 243 9.42 9.95 17.79
N SER A 244 10.53 9.43 17.28
CA SER A 244 11.83 10.10 17.43
C SER A 244 11.82 11.48 16.76
N PRO A 245 12.24 12.57 17.45
CA PRO A 245 12.33 13.91 16.85
C PRO A 245 13.32 13.96 15.68
N SER A 246 14.27 13.02 15.60
CA SER A 246 15.17 12.85 14.45
C SER A 246 14.45 12.50 13.15
N ASN A 247 13.21 11.98 13.23
CA ASN A 247 12.40 11.59 12.08
C ASN A 247 11.39 12.68 11.68
N THR A 248 11.61 13.92 12.11
CA THR A 248 10.78 15.06 11.74
C THR A 248 11.20 15.59 10.37
N ILE A 249 10.27 15.56 9.42
CA ILE A 249 10.46 16.14 8.08
C ILE A 249 9.70 17.46 8.01
N THR A 250 10.40 18.54 7.68
CA THR A 250 9.76 19.83 7.38
C THR A 250 9.46 19.90 5.89
N MET A 251 8.20 20.18 5.55
CA MET A 251 7.71 20.25 4.19
C MET A 251 7.27 21.67 3.84
N ILE A 252 7.64 22.12 2.65
CA ILE A 252 7.27 23.41 2.08
C ILE A 252 6.50 23.23 0.79
N THR A 253 5.66 24.20 0.42
CA THR A 253 4.89 24.13 -0.82
C THR A 253 5.81 24.22 -2.05
N ALA A 254 5.50 23.45 -3.10
CA ALA A 254 6.35 23.45 -4.31
C ALA A 254 6.32 24.78 -5.09
N GLY A 255 5.27 25.58 -4.91
CA GLY A 255 5.18 26.97 -5.39
C GLY A 255 5.00 27.88 -4.19
N MET A 256 6.05 28.61 -3.83
CA MET A 256 5.95 29.68 -2.83
C MET A 256 5.67 31.01 -3.56
N PRO A 257 4.72 31.83 -3.08
CA PRO A 257 4.58 33.20 -3.56
C PRO A 257 5.90 33.95 -3.36
N VAL A 258 6.40 34.62 -4.41
CA VAL A 258 7.60 35.46 -4.31
C VAL A 258 7.23 36.71 -3.49
N GLY A 259 7.62 36.74 -2.21
CA GLY A 259 7.46 37.88 -1.32
C GLY A 259 8.79 38.60 -1.06
N ARG A 260 8.73 39.88 -0.65
CA ARG A 260 9.93 40.58 -0.14
C ARG A 260 10.35 39.92 1.18
N CYS A 261 11.64 39.68 1.35
CA CYS A 261 12.18 39.16 2.61
C CYS A 261 11.83 40.15 3.75
N PRO A 262 11.20 39.69 4.84
CA PRO A 262 10.74 40.58 5.92
C PRO A 262 11.89 41.22 6.73
N LEU A 263 13.11 40.69 6.58
CA LEU A 263 14.30 41.20 7.25
C LEU A 263 15.23 41.88 6.23
N GLU A 264 15.04 43.19 6.03
CA GLU A 264 16.11 44.02 5.47
C GLU A 264 17.17 44.22 6.54
N GLY A 265 18.27 43.47 6.44
CA GLY A 265 19.40 43.60 7.36
C GLY A 265 20.00 45.00 7.28
N ARG A 266 19.86 45.79 8.35
CA ARG A 266 20.50 47.11 8.46
C ARG A 266 21.97 46.91 8.84
N ARG A 267 22.88 46.97 7.86
CA ARG A 267 24.32 47.03 8.14
C ARG A 267 24.68 48.46 8.55
N SER A 268 25.07 48.67 9.80
CA SER A 268 25.78 49.89 10.19
C SER A 268 27.26 49.71 9.87
N THR A 269 27.78 50.49 8.93
CA THR A 269 29.22 50.70 8.81
C THR A 269 29.66 51.46 10.05
N VAL A 270 30.40 50.78 10.93
CA VAL A 270 31.14 51.45 12.01
C VAL A 270 32.28 52.20 11.33
N THR A 271 32.16 53.54 11.32
CA THR A 271 33.21 54.49 10.91
C THR A 271 34.39 54.46 11.85
#